data_AF-A0A0Q9QY91-F1
#
_entry.id   AF-A0A0Q9QY91-F1
#
_cell.length_a   1.000
_cell.length_b   1.000
_cell.length_c   1.000
_cell.angle_alpha   90.00
_cell.angle_beta   90.00
_cell.angle_gamma   90.00
#
_symmetry.space_group_name_H-M   'P 1'
#
loop_
_entity.id
_entity.type
_entity.pdbx_description
1 polymer ?
#
loop_
_entity_poly.entity_id
_entity_poly.type
_entity_poly.pdbx_seq_one_letter_code
_entity_poly.pdbx_strand_id
1 'polypeptide(L)'
;MLALLLLPACGASSPADTYREAISAIDGVERVSVEWARIGAGDSTSIEIDTATRDTAELHRILDDTVRAFVESADRHEETTLNYMVYSQDRSTYLTPSDLGSVMRSLSDIREHYGID
;
A
#
# COMPACT_ATOMS: atom_id res chain seq x y z
N MET A 1 43.14 7.65 -21.19
CA MET A 1 41.68 7.83 -21.31
C MET A 1 41.03 6.91 -20.28
N LEU A 2 40.69 7.43 -19.10
CA LEU A 2 40.09 6.64 -18.03
C LEU A 2 38.57 6.60 -18.28
N ALA A 3 38.03 5.43 -18.60
CA ALA A 3 36.59 5.22 -18.66
C ALA A 3 36.07 5.06 -17.22
N LEU A 4 35.37 6.09 -16.72
CA LEU A 4 34.56 5.98 -15.51
C LEU A 4 33.36 5.08 -15.82
N LEU A 5 33.40 3.84 -15.34
CA LEU A 5 32.23 2.97 -15.26
C LEU A 5 31.28 3.57 -14.21
N LEU A 6 30.31 4.37 -14.67
CA LEU A 6 29.13 4.72 -13.90
C LEU A 6 28.29 3.45 -13.73
N LEU A 7 28.57 2.68 -12.68
CA LEU A 7 27.62 1.70 -12.18
C LEU A 7 26.37 2.49 -11.75
N PRO A 8 25.15 2.19 -12.26
CA PRO A 8 23.96 2.72 -11.65
C PRO A 8 23.98 2.23 -10.19
N ALA A 9 23.98 3.16 -9.25
CA ALA A 9 23.74 2.83 -7.87
C ALA A 9 22.35 2.19 -7.83
N CYS A 10 22.28 0.86 -7.73
CA CYS A 10 21.09 0.16 -7.23
C CYS A 10 20.89 0.65 -5.79
N GLY A 11 20.29 1.84 -5.64
CA GLY A 11 19.72 2.26 -4.38
C GLY A 11 18.61 1.27 -4.05
N ALA A 12 18.59 0.75 -2.83
CA ALA A 12 17.46 -0.04 -2.37
C ALA A 12 16.17 0.76 -2.60
N SER A 13 15.15 0.13 -3.18
CA SER A 13 13.81 0.71 -3.30
C SER A 13 13.32 1.10 -1.91
N SER A 14 12.75 2.30 -1.76
CA SER A 14 12.16 2.68 -0.49
C SER A 14 10.92 1.81 -0.22
N PRO A 15 10.51 1.59 1.04
CA PRO A 15 9.26 0.87 1.35
C PRO A 15 8.07 1.44 0.56
N ALA A 16 7.97 2.77 0.48
CA ALA A 16 6.93 3.44 -0.28
C ALA A 16 6.92 3.08 -1.79
N ASP A 17 8.09 2.89 -2.40
CA ASP A 17 8.18 2.49 -3.81
C ASP A 17 7.75 1.04 -4.01
N THR A 18 8.18 0.14 -3.12
CA THR A 18 7.77 -1.27 -3.11
C THR A 18 6.25 -1.41 -2.98
N TYR A 19 5.63 -0.68 -2.05
CA TYR A 19 4.18 -0.70 -1.85
C TYR A 19 3.44 -0.16 -3.06
N ARG A 20 3.92 0.96 -3.61
CA ARG A 20 3.31 1.57 -4.79
C ARG A 20 3.35 0.62 -5.98
N GLU A 21 4.48 -0.04 -6.22
CA GLU A 21 4.64 -1.01 -7.31
C GLU A 21 3.67 -2.19 -7.15
N ALA A 22 3.61 -2.81 -5.96
CA ALA A 22 2.74 -3.94 -5.70
C ALA A 22 1.25 -3.59 -5.87
N ILE A 23 0.81 -2.46 -5.30
CA ILE A 23 -0.59 -2.02 -5.36
C ILE A 23 -0.99 -1.59 -6.77
N SER A 24 -0.10 -0.92 -7.51
CA SER A 24 -0.41 -0.44 -8.87
C SER A 24 -0.62 -1.57 -9.88
N ALA A 25 -0.19 -2.80 -9.56
CA ALA A 25 -0.40 -3.96 -10.40
C ALA A 25 -1.81 -4.57 -10.28
N ILE A 26 -2.62 -4.12 -9.31
CA ILE A 26 -3.96 -4.64 -9.07
C ILE A 26 -4.95 -4.07 -10.10
N ASP A 27 -5.72 -4.96 -10.72
CA ASP A 27 -6.74 -4.57 -11.71
C ASP A 27 -7.81 -3.66 -11.08
N GLY A 28 -8.13 -2.56 -11.77
CA GLY A 28 -9.04 -1.52 -11.31
C GLY A 28 -8.39 -0.36 -10.54
N VAL A 29 -7.09 -0.43 -10.23
CA VAL A 29 -6.31 0.69 -9.67
C VAL A 29 -5.86 1.65 -10.77
N GLU A 30 -6.15 2.95 -10.61
CA GLU A 30 -5.76 4.00 -11.56
C GLU A 30 -4.54 4.79 -11.05
N ARG A 31 -4.50 5.09 -9.74
CA ARG A 31 -3.43 5.87 -9.13
C ARG A 31 -3.21 5.42 -7.70
N VAL A 32 -1.94 5.33 -7.30
CA VAL A 32 -1.55 5.05 -5.92
C VAL A 32 -0.62 6.16 -5.43
N SER A 33 -0.98 6.78 -4.31
CA SER A 33 -0.11 7.66 -3.54
C SER A 33 0.35 6.93 -2.29
N VAL A 34 1.66 6.83 -2.10
CA VAL A 34 2.25 6.23 -0.90
C VAL A 34 3.21 7.22 -0.29
N GLU A 35 2.96 7.56 0.96
CA GLU A 35 3.85 8.35 1.80
C GLU A 35 4.29 7.50 2.98
N TRP A 36 5.60 7.33 3.14
CA TRP A 36 6.20 6.64 4.28
C TRP A 36 7.06 7.64 5.05
N ALA A 37 6.90 7.67 6.36
CA ALA A 37 7.64 8.57 7.22
C ALA A 37 8.07 7.86 8.51
N ARG A 38 9.32 8.07 8.89
CA ARG A 38 9.82 7.75 10.22
C ARG A 38 9.57 8.94 11.15
N ILE A 39 8.69 8.77 12.13
CA ILE A 39 8.30 9.81 13.09
C ILE A 39 8.81 9.40 14.49
N GLY A 40 9.96 9.95 14.89
CA GLY A 40 10.59 9.61 16.17
C GLY A 40 11.05 8.16 16.19
N ALA A 41 10.43 7.33 17.04
CA ALA A 41 10.75 5.91 17.20
C ALA A 41 9.79 4.96 16.45
N GLY A 42 8.80 5.47 15.72
CA GLY A 42 7.84 4.68 14.97
C GLY A 42 7.77 5.08 13.50
N ASP A 43 7.35 4.14 12.66
CA ASP A 43 7.14 4.36 11.23
C ASP A 43 5.63 4.50 10.96
N SER A 44 5.28 5.36 9.99
CA SER A 44 3.91 5.64 9.58
C SER A 44 3.82 5.63 8.07
N THR A 45 2.76 4.99 7.56
CA THR A 45 2.50 4.85 6.14
C THR A 45 1.10 5.35 5.82
N SER A 46 0.99 6.22 4.82
CA SER A 46 -0.28 6.70 4.26
C SER A 46 -0.40 6.21 2.82
N ILE A 47 -1.48 5.51 2.52
CA ILE A 47 -1.79 4.94 1.21
C ILE A 47 -3.15 5.47 0.76
N GLU A 48 -3.17 6.14 -0.38
CA GLU A 48 -4.40 6.55 -1.07
C GLU A 48 -4.44 5.94 -2.47
N ILE A 49 -5.56 5.31 -2.80
CA ILE A 49 -5.77 4.62 -4.07
C ILE A 49 -6.99 5.22 -4.76
N ASP A 50 -6.83 5.69 -5.98
CA ASP A 50 -7.96 6.03 -6.87
C ASP A 50 -8.25 4.85 -7.79
N THR A 51 -9.52 4.55 -8.01
CA THR A 51 -9.97 3.42 -8.82
C THR A 51 -10.74 3.85 -10.07
N ALA A 52 -10.91 2.93 -11.01
CA ALA A 52 -11.70 3.16 -12.23
C ALA A 52 -13.21 2.96 -12.04
N THR A 53 -13.66 2.52 -10.85
CA THR A 53 -15.02 2.02 -10.63
C THR A 53 -15.87 2.94 -9.76
N ARG A 54 -17.19 2.87 -9.97
CA ARG A 54 -18.22 3.39 -9.05
C ARG A 54 -19.02 2.28 -8.36
N ASP A 55 -18.79 1.03 -8.74
CA ASP A 55 -19.48 -0.13 -8.17
C ASP A 55 -18.89 -0.44 -6.80
N THR A 56 -19.72 -0.43 -5.75
CA THR A 56 -19.31 -0.74 -4.38
C THR A 56 -18.74 -2.15 -4.24
N ALA A 57 -19.32 -3.16 -4.90
CA ALA A 57 -18.82 -4.53 -4.78
C ALA A 57 -17.41 -4.66 -5.39
N GLU A 58 -17.18 -3.99 -6.52
CA GLU A 58 -15.87 -3.92 -7.14
C GLU A 58 -14.87 -3.12 -6.28
N LEU A 59 -15.32 -2.04 -5.65
CA LEU A 59 -14.48 -1.26 -4.73
C LEU A 59 -14.02 -2.09 -3.52
N HIS A 60 -14.90 -2.95 -2.98
CA HIS A 60 -14.56 -3.90 -1.92
C HIS A 60 -13.54 -4.95 -2.38
N ARG A 61 -13.69 -5.47 -3.61
CA ARG A 61 -12.69 -6.39 -4.20
C ARG A 61 -11.32 -5.71 -4.30
N ILE A 62 -11.28 -4.50 -4.88
CA ILE A 62 -10.04 -3.73 -5.03
C ILE A 62 -9.41 -3.44 -3.65
N LEU A 63 -10.23 -3.10 -2.65
CA LEU A 63 -9.74 -2.94 -1.28
C LEU A 63 -9.05 -4.21 -0.78
N ASP A 64 -9.70 -5.37 -0.83
CA ASP A 64 -9.12 -6.63 -0.35
C ASP A 64 -7.81 -6.98 -1.08
N ASP A 65 -7.82 -6.89 -2.42
CA ASP A 65 -6.66 -7.22 -3.25
C ASP A 65 -5.48 -6.28 -2.99
N THR A 66 -5.73 -4.98 -2.84
CA THR A 66 -4.67 -3.99 -2.62
C THR A 66 -4.10 -4.05 -1.20
N VAL A 67 -4.92 -4.30 -0.18
CA VAL A 67 -4.43 -4.49 1.20
C VAL A 67 -3.58 -5.75 1.28
N ARG A 68 -4.01 -6.84 0.63
CA ARG A 68 -3.21 -8.07 0.53
C ARG A 68 -1.87 -7.82 -0.17
N ALA A 69 -1.88 -7.15 -1.32
CA ALA A 69 -0.66 -6.83 -2.06
C ALA A 69 0.31 -5.98 -1.23
N PHE A 70 -0.22 -5.01 -0.47
CA PHE A 70 0.57 -4.20 0.45
C PHE A 70 1.28 -5.07 1.50
N VAL A 71 0.55 -5.91 2.24
CA VAL A 71 1.13 -6.71 3.32
C VAL A 71 2.11 -7.78 2.81
N GLU A 72 1.85 -8.38 1.65
CA GLU A 72 2.75 -9.36 1.02
C GLU A 72 4.06 -8.71 0.53
N SER A 73 4.03 -7.41 0.20
CA SER A 73 5.20 -6.66 -0.26
C SER A 73 6.06 -6.07 0.87
N ALA A 74 5.54 -6.01 2.09
CA ALA A 74 6.23 -5.43 3.24
C ALA A 74 7.29 -6.38 3.83
N ASP A 75 8.42 -5.82 4.29
CA ASP A 75 9.42 -6.62 5.00
C ASP A 75 8.80 -7.23 6.26
N ARG A 76 9.01 -8.52 6.49
CA ARG A 76 8.44 -9.28 7.62
C ARG A 76 8.70 -8.67 9.01
N HIS A 77 9.76 -7.88 9.17
CA HIS A 77 10.12 -7.23 10.42
C HIS A 77 9.70 -5.75 10.47
N GLU A 78 9.11 -5.23 9.40
CA GLU A 78 8.57 -3.87 9.36
C GLU A 78 7.32 -3.76 10.21
N GLU A 79 7.22 -2.64 10.92
CA GLU A 79 6.05 -2.22 11.68
C GLU A 79 5.73 -0.77 11.34
N THR A 80 4.48 -0.51 10.98
CA THR A 80 4.02 0.85 10.65
C THR A 80 2.57 1.02 11.09
N THR A 81 2.23 2.21 11.60
CA THR A 81 0.83 2.64 11.67
C THR A 81 0.33 2.95 10.26
N LEU A 82 -0.94 2.71 10.00
CA LEU A 82 -1.50 2.79 8.66
C LEU A 82 -2.67 3.78 8.56
N ASN A 83 -2.59 4.66 7.56
CA ASN A 83 -3.72 5.39 7.02
C ASN A 83 -3.97 4.89 5.60
N TYR A 84 -5.09 4.21 5.35
CA TYR A 84 -5.34 3.51 4.07
C TYR A 84 -6.74 3.81 3.55
N MET A 85 -6.82 4.34 2.34
CA MET A 85 -8.08 4.73 1.71
C MET A 85 -8.12 4.32 0.24
N VAL A 86 -9.23 3.69 -0.17
CA VAL A 86 -9.54 3.35 -1.57
C VAL A 86 -10.75 4.16 -2.00
N TYR A 87 -10.58 5.05 -2.96
CA TYR A 87 -11.61 5.94 -3.46
C TYR A 87 -12.29 5.39 -4.72
N SER A 88 -13.59 5.63 -4.85
CA SER A 88 -14.31 5.47 -6.12
C SER A 88 -13.76 6.43 -7.19
N GLN A 89 -14.08 6.18 -8.47
CA GLN A 89 -13.64 6.97 -9.61
C GLN A 89 -13.87 8.49 -9.48
N ASP A 90 -15.00 8.88 -8.87
CA ASP A 90 -15.36 10.29 -8.65
C ASP A 90 -15.05 10.77 -7.23
N ARG A 91 -14.40 9.94 -6.41
CA ARG A 91 -14.09 10.17 -5.00
C ARG A 91 -15.33 10.52 -4.14
N SER A 92 -16.52 10.16 -4.60
CA SER A 92 -17.76 10.34 -3.83
C SER A 92 -17.87 9.34 -2.66
N THR A 93 -17.20 8.20 -2.78
CA THR A 93 -17.16 7.13 -1.78
C THR A 93 -15.71 6.73 -1.55
N TYR A 94 -15.39 6.30 -0.33
CA TYR A 94 -14.12 5.65 -0.02
C TYR A 94 -14.35 4.48 0.92
N LEU A 95 -13.44 3.52 0.86
CA LEU A 95 -13.33 2.42 1.81
C LEU A 95 -11.98 2.46 2.51
N THR A 96 -11.94 1.84 3.68
CA THR A 96 -10.79 1.62 4.53
C THR A 96 -10.67 0.12 4.84
N PRO A 97 -9.53 -0.38 5.30
CA PRO A 97 -9.41 -1.78 5.72
C PRO A 97 -10.47 -2.24 6.74
N SER A 98 -11.03 -1.31 7.53
CA SER A 98 -12.12 -1.62 8.46
C SER A 98 -13.42 -2.09 7.78
N ASP A 99 -13.61 -1.73 6.51
CA ASP A 99 -14.76 -2.16 5.69
C ASP A 99 -14.66 -3.65 5.26
N LEU A 100 -13.53 -4.31 5.52
CA LEU A 100 -13.37 -5.77 5.41
C LEU A 100 -13.81 -6.54 6.67
N GLY A 101 -14.29 -5.82 7.70
CA GLY A 101 -14.89 -6.43 8.89
C GLY A 101 -13.94 -6.65 10.06
N SER A 102 -12.74 -6.04 10.05
CA SER A 102 -11.81 -6.06 11.18
C SER A 102 -11.12 -4.71 11.33
N VAL A 103 -10.88 -4.26 12.56
CA VAL A 103 -10.18 -3.00 12.81
C VAL A 103 -8.68 -3.21 12.53
N MET A 104 -8.21 -2.68 11.40
CA MET A 104 -6.81 -2.77 10.99
C MET A 104 -6.18 -1.37 10.97
N ARG A 105 -5.35 -1.07 11.97
CA ARG A 105 -4.70 0.25 12.15
C ARG A 105 -3.19 0.20 11.97
N SER A 106 -2.62 -0.99 11.91
CA SER A 106 -1.20 -1.25 11.76
C SER A 106 -0.94 -2.38 10.76
N LEU A 107 0.31 -2.49 10.30
CA LEU A 107 0.74 -3.61 9.47
C LEU A 107 0.58 -4.96 10.19
N SER A 108 0.86 -5.01 11.50
CA SER A 108 0.59 -6.18 12.34
C SER A 108 -0.88 -6.62 12.31
N ASP A 109 -1.83 -5.69 12.42
CA ASP A 109 -3.27 -6.04 12.40
C ASP A 109 -3.68 -6.65 11.05
N ILE A 110 -3.10 -6.16 9.95
CA ILE A 110 -3.37 -6.66 8.60
C ILE A 110 -2.77 -8.05 8.41
N ARG A 111 -1.54 -8.27 8.89
CA ARG A 111 -0.90 -9.59 8.89
C ARG A 111 -1.74 -10.61 9.62
N GLU A 112 -2.23 -10.28 10.82
CA GLU A 112 -3.12 -11.14 11.59
C GLU A 112 -4.42 -11.45 10.82
N HIS A 113 -5.02 -10.45 10.17
CA HIS A 113 -6.24 -10.64 9.39
C HIS A 113 -6.07 -11.65 8.24
N TYR A 114 -4.95 -11.59 7.52
CA TYR A 114 -4.67 -12.49 6.38
C TYR A 114 -3.92 -13.77 6.76
N GLY A 115 -3.45 -13.89 8.00
CA GLY A 115 -2.63 -15.03 8.45
C GLY A 115 -1.26 -15.08 7.77
N ILE A 116 -0.61 -13.92 7.62
CA ILE A 116 0.72 -13.77 6.99
C ILE A 116 1.77 -13.52 8.07
N ASP A 117 2.77 -14.42 8.16
CA ASP A 117 3.90 -14.37 9.11
C ASP A 117 5.12 -13.60 8.57
#